data_AF-A0AB39KSD6-F1
#
_entry.id   AF-A0AB39KSD6-F1
#
_cell.length_a   1.000
_cell.length_b   1.000
_cell.length_c   1.000
_cell.angle_alpha   90.00
_cell.angle_beta   90.00
_cell.angle_gamma   90.00
#
_symmetry.space_group_name_H-M   'P 1'
#
loop_
_entity.id
_entity.type
_entity.pdbx_description
1 polymer ?
#
loop_
_entity_poly.entity_id
_entity_poly.type
_entity_poly.pdbx_seq_one_letter_code
_entity_poly.pdbx_strand_id
1 'polypeptide(L)'
;MLSTSRDEAERLLAKSLSRHIGYTSGASGLDRIFSTLDAFRDRTSAYQSELVAFLQEARDLEQSEPLSPKYAADVLSFATSMGLLDVVSARDAKIPRYAASEIGRSLLGAAAIGDAGFYNYYSTQIVLRSDADYIIPILRFLENPLDIGLQPYFIDYQTSLRERRLSWLNQVMPERILLERITDQLTWVKKSKSANALLDVEIPTANTARHHATPRQGWVMQLGMVDRQTRQLTPFGEDVLRSLDPEHCYFWISPPADALQSLRLSPIPPGQAEDEIRFTTGKLPPSDSEIARLVSDLSSVMRRGFPAAKLIHAPQASLQLPIEYIFYRSYADKRDYRWEDILDALFSDFKGTFERFSARKGKIGFYRVVGS
;
A
#
# COMPACT_ATOMS: atom_id res chain seq x y z
N MET A 1 13.16 -16.47 14.43
CA MET A 1 11.94 -15.79 13.93
C MET A 1 10.93 -15.79 15.05
N LEU A 2 10.45 -14.63 15.49
CA LEU A 2 9.32 -14.58 16.43
C LEU A 2 8.07 -14.93 15.62
N SER A 3 7.36 -15.99 16.00
CA SER A 3 6.09 -16.34 15.36
C SER A 3 5.07 -15.23 15.64
N THR A 4 4.43 -14.70 14.60
CA THR A 4 3.30 -13.77 14.73
C THR A 4 2.25 -14.39 15.65
N SER A 5 1.77 -13.62 16.64
CA SER A 5 0.76 -14.13 17.57
C SER A 5 -0.52 -14.49 16.82
N ARG A 6 -1.27 -15.48 17.30
CA ARG A 6 -2.51 -15.91 16.62
C ARG A 6 -3.49 -14.74 16.45
N ASP A 7 -3.66 -13.91 17.48
CA ASP A 7 -4.55 -12.75 17.45
C ASP A 7 -4.11 -11.71 16.41
N GLU A 8 -2.80 -11.52 16.26
CA GLU A 8 -2.24 -10.66 15.21
C GLU A 8 -2.45 -11.25 13.82
N ALA A 9 -2.23 -12.55 13.66
CA ALA A 9 -2.48 -13.24 12.40
C ALA A 9 -3.96 -13.19 11.98
N GLU A 10 -4.89 -13.35 12.93
CA GLU A 10 -6.34 -13.21 12.68
C GLU A 10 -6.71 -11.78 12.23
N ARG A 11 -6.11 -10.75 12.86
CA ARG A 11 -6.30 -9.35 12.42
C ARG A 11 -5.74 -9.10 11.02
N LEU A 12 -4.55 -9.64 10.71
CA LEU A 12 -3.95 -9.52 9.39
C LEU A 12 -4.78 -10.25 8.31
N LEU A 13 -5.36 -11.40 8.66
CA LEU A 13 -6.31 -12.11 7.81
C LEU A 13 -7.56 -11.26 7.55
N ALA A 14 -8.20 -10.75 8.61
CA ALA A 14 -9.39 -9.91 8.47
C ALA A 14 -9.13 -8.65 7.63
N LYS A 15 -7.98 -7.99 7.84
CA LYS A 15 -7.50 -6.87 7.02
C LYS A 15 -7.38 -7.27 5.55
N SER A 16 -6.77 -8.41 5.27
CA SER A 16 -6.55 -8.89 3.90
C SER A 16 -7.85 -9.26 3.17
N LEU A 17 -8.85 -9.75 3.93
CA LEU A 17 -10.19 -10.05 3.42
C LEU A 17 -11.10 -8.82 3.29
N SER A 18 -10.65 -7.66 3.79
CA SER A 18 -11.36 -6.37 3.72
C SER A 18 -10.41 -5.27 3.25
N ARG A 19 -9.64 -5.51 2.19
CA ARG A 19 -8.57 -4.62 1.75
C ARG A 19 -9.11 -3.47 0.90
N HIS A 20 -9.81 -2.57 1.58
CA HIS A 20 -10.22 -1.28 1.05
C HIS A 20 -10.02 -0.21 2.11
N ILE A 21 -9.69 0.99 1.68
CA ILE A 21 -9.83 2.16 2.55
C ILE A 21 -11.29 2.62 2.47
N GLY A 22 -11.82 3.11 3.58
CA GLY A 22 -13.24 3.41 3.76
C GLY A 22 -13.85 4.43 2.77
N TYR A 23 -14.93 5.06 3.18
CA TYR A 23 -15.74 5.90 2.30
C TYR A 23 -14.98 7.13 1.79
N THR A 24 -14.48 7.08 0.55
CA THR A 24 -13.78 8.20 -0.10
C THR A 24 -14.78 9.13 -0.80
N SER A 25 -14.65 10.44 -0.61
CA SER A 25 -15.36 11.42 -1.44
C SER A 25 -14.43 11.98 -2.53
N GLY A 26 -14.94 12.81 -3.45
CA GLY A 26 -14.07 13.53 -4.40
C GLY A 26 -13.02 14.43 -3.72
N ALA A 27 -13.18 14.72 -2.43
CA ALA A 27 -12.21 15.44 -1.61
C ALA A 27 -11.01 14.58 -1.19
N SER A 28 -11.00 13.28 -1.49
CA SER A 28 -9.97 12.30 -1.10
C SER A 28 -9.12 11.87 -2.30
N GLY A 29 -8.61 12.82 -3.09
CA GLY A 29 -7.63 12.52 -4.14
C GLY A 29 -6.32 11.98 -3.55
N LEU A 30 -5.60 11.10 -4.27
CA LEU A 30 -4.34 10.56 -3.77
C LEU A 30 -3.31 11.66 -3.48
N ASP A 31 -3.26 12.71 -4.30
CA ASP A 31 -2.35 13.85 -4.05
C ASP A 31 -2.59 14.50 -2.67
N ARG A 32 -3.86 14.62 -2.24
CA ARG A 32 -4.19 15.14 -0.90
C ARG A 32 -3.83 14.16 0.21
N ILE A 33 -3.97 12.87 -0.02
CA ILE A 33 -3.59 11.85 0.95
C ILE A 33 -2.06 11.86 1.13
N PHE A 34 -1.32 11.93 0.02
CA PHE A 34 0.14 11.95 0.05
C PHE A 34 0.70 13.28 0.55
N SER A 35 0.03 14.41 0.32
CA SER A 35 0.47 15.71 0.83
C SER A 35 0.46 15.80 2.37
N THR A 36 -0.23 14.89 3.07
CA THR A 36 -0.09 14.78 4.54
C THR A 36 1.36 14.62 4.99
N LEU A 37 2.20 14.00 4.15
CA LEU A 37 3.61 13.81 4.40
C LEU A 37 4.41 15.13 4.35
N ASP A 38 3.94 16.13 3.61
CA ASP A 38 4.61 17.41 3.49
C ASP A 38 4.65 18.18 4.81
N ALA A 39 3.68 17.92 5.69
CA ALA A 39 3.67 18.46 7.05
C ALA A 39 4.90 18.04 7.87
N PHE A 40 5.60 16.96 7.48
CA PHE A 40 6.75 16.39 8.19
C PHE A 40 8.11 16.68 7.52
N ARG A 41 8.17 17.52 6.48
CA ARG A 41 9.44 17.87 5.83
C ARG A 41 10.46 18.46 6.82
N ASP A 42 9.99 19.34 7.70
CA ASP A 42 10.83 20.08 8.67
C ASP A 42 10.57 19.71 10.13
N ARG A 43 9.73 18.70 10.40
CA ARG A 43 9.40 18.28 11.78
C ARG A 43 9.23 16.77 11.88
N THR A 44 9.61 16.21 13.02
CA THR A 44 9.55 14.75 13.25
C THR A 44 8.14 14.23 13.51
N SER A 45 7.24 15.09 13.97
CA SER A 45 5.87 14.73 14.34
C SER A 45 4.99 15.96 14.49
N ALA A 46 3.67 15.77 14.45
CA ALA A 46 2.66 16.83 14.56
C ALA A 46 1.42 16.30 15.30
N TYR A 47 0.70 17.19 16.00
CA TYR A 47 -0.60 16.87 16.57
C TYR A 47 -1.68 16.80 15.49
N GLN A 48 -2.75 16.05 15.75
CA GLN A 48 -3.89 15.92 14.84
C GLN A 48 -4.45 17.28 14.39
N SER A 49 -4.59 18.23 15.31
CA SER A 49 -5.13 19.57 15.02
C SER A 49 -4.24 20.36 14.06
N GLU A 50 -2.92 20.22 14.16
CA GLU A 50 -1.97 20.87 13.27
C GLU A 50 -2.04 20.29 11.86
N LEU A 51 -2.19 18.97 11.75
CA LEU A 51 -2.32 18.28 10.46
C LEU A 51 -3.65 18.60 9.79
N VAL A 52 -4.73 18.66 10.56
CA VAL A 52 -6.03 19.10 10.06
C VAL A 52 -5.93 20.53 9.54
N ALA A 53 -5.38 21.47 10.32
CA ALA A 53 -5.19 22.85 9.87
C ALA A 53 -4.33 22.94 8.60
N PHE A 54 -3.21 22.21 8.55
CA PHE A 54 -2.35 22.11 7.36
C PHE A 54 -3.13 21.66 6.12
N LEU A 55 -3.94 20.61 6.23
CA LEU A 55 -4.75 20.11 5.11
C LEU A 55 -5.86 21.07 4.67
N GLN A 56 -6.33 21.94 5.57
CA GLN A 56 -7.32 22.97 5.25
C GLN A 56 -6.68 24.18 4.55
N GLU A 57 -5.41 24.46 4.86
CA GLU A 57 -4.64 25.60 4.33
C GLU A 57 -3.86 25.26 3.05
N ALA A 58 -3.70 23.98 2.71
CA ALA A 58 -3.02 23.53 1.50
C ALA A 58 -3.75 23.98 0.23
N ARG A 59 -3.45 25.20 -0.24
CA ARG A 59 -4.02 25.85 -1.43
C ARG A 59 -3.36 25.40 -2.74
N ASP A 60 -2.21 24.73 -2.67
CA ASP A 60 -1.34 24.45 -3.82
C ASP A 60 -1.73 23.20 -4.63
N LEU A 61 -2.80 22.50 -4.25
CA LEU A 61 -3.39 21.46 -5.09
C LEU A 61 -4.43 22.11 -6.02
N GLU A 62 -3.98 22.44 -7.22
CA GLU A 62 -4.50 23.35 -8.27
C GLU A 62 -6.03 23.49 -8.48
N GLN A 63 -6.91 22.70 -7.89
CA GLN A 63 -8.37 22.83 -8.05
C GLN A 63 -9.15 22.38 -6.82
N SER A 64 -8.83 22.93 -5.64
CA SER A 64 -9.52 22.51 -4.43
C SER A 64 -10.01 23.62 -3.53
N GLU A 65 -11.33 23.65 -3.31
CA GLU A 65 -11.92 24.37 -2.19
C GLU A 65 -11.28 23.88 -0.86
N PRO A 66 -11.13 24.78 0.14
CA PRO A 66 -10.65 24.40 1.47
C PRO A 66 -11.43 23.21 2.01
N LEU A 67 -10.71 22.23 2.57
CA LEU A 67 -11.37 21.08 3.19
C LEU A 67 -12.15 21.51 4.43
N SER A 68 -13.34 20.97 4.61
CA SER A 68 -13.98 21.02 5.92
C SER A 68 -13.14 20.22 6.93
N PRO A 69 -13.20 20.52 8.24
CA PRO A 69 -12.46 19.78 9.26
C PRO A 69 -12.74 18.27 9.21
N LYS A 70 -13.97 17.88 8.88
CA LYS A 70 -14.38 16.49 8.69
C LYS A 70 -13.60 15.83 7.55
N TYR A 71 -13.55 16.44 6.38
CA TYR A 71 -12.84 15.86 5.24
C TYR A 71 -11.32 15.84 5.43
N ALA A 72 -10.75 16.84 6.11
CA ALA A 72 -9.34 16.81 6.49
C ALA A 72 -9.02 15.66 7.45
N ALA A 73 -9.90 15.39 8.42
CA ALA A 73 -9.77 14.23 9.30
C ALA A 73 -9.92 12.90 8.53
N ASP A 74 -10.82 12.82 7.54
CA ASP A 74 -10.95 11.64 6.68
C ASP A 74 -9.67 11.39 5.87
N VAL A 75 -9.08 12.45 5.28
CA VAL A 75 -7.78 12.36 4.57
C VAL A 75 -6.67 11.85 5.48
N LEU A 76 -6.61 12.33 6.72
CA LEU A 76 -5.63 11.86 7.72
C LEU A 76 -5.86 10.38 8.08
N SER A 77 -7.12 9.96 8.20
CA SER A 77 -7.50 8.56 8.43
C SER A 77 -7.08 7.67 7.25
N PHE A 78 -7.22 8.14 6.01
CA PHE A 78 -6.74 7.42 4.82
C PHE A 78 -5.22 7.32 4.77
N ALA A 79 -4.50 8.40 5.05
CA ALA A 79 -3.03 8.37 5.10
C ALA A 79 -2.53 7.37 6.16
N THR A 80 -3.19 7.32 7.32
CA THR A 80 -2.90 6.33 8.37
C THR A 80 -3.24 4.91 7.91
N SER A 81 -4.40 4.72 7.26
CA SER A 81 -4.83 3.41 6.74
C SER A 81 -3.91 2.89 5.64
N MET A 82 -3.30 3.80 4.86
CA MET A 82 -2.27 3.49 3.86
C MET A 82 -0.89 3.20 4.47
N GLY A 83 -0.76 3.32 5.79
CA GLY A 83 0.51 3.15 6.48
C GLY A 83 1.51 4.26 6.17
N LEU A 84 1.07 5.44 5.70
CA LEU A 84 1.94 6.60 5.48
C LEU A 84 2.30 7.30 6.80
N LEU A 85 1.40 7.23 7.77
CA LEU A 85 1.52 7.88 9.07
C LEU A 85 1.36 6.87 10.20
N ASP A 86 2.17 7.04 11.25
CA ASP A 86 2.08 6.29 12.50
C ASP A 86 1.57 7.19 13.62
N VAL A 87 0.68 6.67 14.47
CA VAL A 87 0.31 7.32 15.73
C VAL A 87 1.41 7.06 16.76
N VAL A 88 2.11 8.11 17.16
CA VAL A 88 3.27 8.06 18.08
C VAL A 88 2.92 8.49 19.51
N SER A 89 1.73 9.06 19.73
CA SER A 89 1.23 9.35 21.08
C SER A 89 0.85 8.08 21.84
N ALA A 90 0.93 8.12 23.17
CA ALA A 90 0.39 7.07 24.02
C ALA A 90 -1.12 6.86 23.77
N ARG A 91 -1.62 5.63 24.00
CA ARG A 91 -3.01 5.24 23.77
C ARG A 91 -4.02 6.15 24.48
N ASP A 92 -3.66 6.67 25.66
CA ASP A 92 -4.53 7.49 26.51
C ASP A 92 -4.34 9.00 26.29
N ALA A 93 -3.58 9.40 25.26
CA ALA A 93 -3.37 10.81 24.96
C ALA A 93 -4.69 11.47 24.51
N LYS A 94 -5.00 12.65 25.09
CA LYS A 94 -6.19 13.43 24.74
C LYS A 94 -6.20 13.91 23.29
N ILE A 95 -5.02 14.13 22.70
CA ILE A 95 -4.86 14.55 21.31
C ILE A 95 -3.82 13.61 20.67
N PRO A 96 -4.19 12.86 19.63
CA PRO A 96 -3.25 12.00 18.92
C PRO A 96 -2.12 12.80 18.28
N ARG A 97 -0.91 12.25 18.34
CA ARG A 97 0.28 12.77 17.67
C ARG A 97 0.71 11.78 16.60
N TYR A 98 1.04 12.28 15.43
CA TYR A 98 1.42 11.49 14.26
C TYR A 98 2.87 11.77 13.87
N ALA A 99 3.49 10.81 13.22
CA ALA A 99 4.77 10.94 12.52
C ALA A 99 4.67 10.25 11.15
N ALA A 100 5.51 10.65 10.19
CA ALA A 100 5.65 9.90 8.95
C ALA A 100 6.24 8.51 9.25
N SER A 101 5.59 7.47 8.74
CA SER A 101 6.05 6.09 8.91
C SER A 101 7.33 5.84 8.09
N GLU A 102 7.86 4.63 8.18
CA GLU A 102 8.93 4.20 7.27
C GLU A 102 8.54 4.25 5.79
N ILE A 103 7.33 3.80 5.47
CA ILE A 103 6.77 3.84 4.11
C ILE A 103 6.59 5.30 3.69
N GLY A 104 6.01 6.14 4.55
CA GLY A 104 5.77 7.56 4.28
C GLY A 104 7.06 8.35 4.04
N ARG A 105 8.08 8.16 4.89
CA ARG A 105 9.40 8.78 4.69
C ARG A 105 10.06 8.32 3.40
N SER A 106 9.93 7.04 3.06
CA SER A 106 10.45 6.52 1.80
C SER A 106 9.69 7.08 0.60
N LEU A 107 8.39 7.34 0.70
CA LEU A 107 7.62 7.96 -0.38
C LEU A 107 8.04 9.42 -0.61
N LEU A 108 8.28 10.19 0.47
CA LEU A 108 8.90 11.52 0.38
C LEU A 108 10.28 11.45 -0.29
N GLY A 109 11.09 10.44 0.07
CA GLY A 109 12.38 10.21 -0.57
C GLY A 109 12.25 9.88 -2.06
N ALA A 110 11.26 9.07 -2.44
CA ALA A 110 10.95 8.76 -3.83
C ALA A 110 10.59 10.02 -4.63
N ALA A 111 9.78 10.91 -4.06
CA ALA A 111 9.45 12.20 -4.66
C ALA A 111 10.68 13.09 -4.83
N ALA A 112 11.55 13.16 -3.81
CA ALA A 112 12.75 14.01 -3.82
C ALA A 112 13.80 13.60 -4.87
N ILE A 113 13.84 12.33 -5.27
CA ILE A 113 14.74 11.83 -6.34
C ILE A 113 14.38 12.44 -7.70
N GLY A 114 13.09 12.73 -7.93
CA GLY A 114 12.59 13.27 -9.21
C GLY A 114 12.44 12.24 -10.33
N ASP A 115 12.49 10.94 -10.02
CA ASP A 115 12.16 9.86 -10.96
C ASP A 115 10.65 9.55 -10.88
N ALA A 116 9.89 10.08 -11.85
CA ALA A 116 8.44 9.90 -11.91
C ALA A 116 8.02 8.43 -12.08
N GLY A 117 8.84 7.62 -12.78
CA GLY A 117 8.57 6.20 -12.98
C GLY A 117 8.66 5.44 -11.66
N PHE A 118 9.73 5.69 -10.90
CA PHE A 118 9.90 5.11 -9.57
C PHE A 118 8.81 5.57 -8.59
N TYR A 119 8.52 6.88 -8.55
CA TYR A 119 7.49 7.43 -7.67
C TYR A 119 6.11 6.81 -7.94
N ASN A 120 5.72 6.66 -9.20
CA ASN A 120 4.44 6.05 -9.58
C ASN A 120 4.42 4.55 -9.25
N TYR A 121 5.51 3.83 -9.51
CA TYR A 121 5.64 2.42 -9.14
C TYR A 121 5.43 2.23 -7.64
N TYR A 122 6.15 2.99 -6.82
CA TYR A 122 6.12 2.85 -5.37
C TYR A 122 4.79 3.34 -4.78
N SER A 123 4.22 4.43 -5.30
CA SER A 123 2.88 4.88 -4.94
C SER A 123 1.82 3.80 -5.23
N THR A 124 1.93 3.12 -6.36
CA THR A 124 1.01 2.04 -6.75
C THR A 124 1.08 0.87 -5.77
N GLN A 125 2.29 0.47 -5.35
CA GLN A 125 2.49 -0.55 -4.31
C GLN A 125 1.76 -0.19 -3.02
N ILE A 126 1.92 1.03 -2.53
CA ILE A 126 1.27 1.52 -1.29
C ILE A 126 -0.26 1.49 -1.40
N VAL A 127 -0.79 1.98 -2.52
CA VAL A 127 -2.24 2.02 -2.75
C VAL A 127 -2.82 0.61 -2.83
N LEU A 128 -2.17 -0.31 -3.55
CA LEU A 128 -2.63 -1.70 -3.67
C LEU A 128 -2.60 -2.44 -2.34
N ARG A 129 -1.57 -2.24 -1.51
CA ARG A 129 -1.53 -2.77 -0.13
C ARG A 129 -2.72 -2.30 0.71
N SER A 130 -3.38 -1.21 0.34
CA SER A 130 -4.43 -0.62 1.15
C SER A 130 -5.82 -0.80 0.55
N ASP A 131 -5.91 -0.91 -0.78
CA ASP A 131 -7.16 -0.69 -1.50
C ASP A 131 -7.33 -1.55 -2.77
N ALA A 132 -6.53 -2.60 -2.94
CA ALA A 132 -6.59 -3.46 -4.13
C ALA A 132 -7.99 -4.00 -4.44
N ASP A 133 -8.79 -4.36 -3.42
CA ASP A 133 -10.13 -4.93 -3.65
C ASP A 133 -11.01 -3.99 -4.48
N TYR A 134 -10.79 -2.67 -4.39
CA TYR A 134 -11.61 -1.67 -5.05
C TYR A 134 -10.92 -1.06 -6.28
N ILE A 135 -9.62 -1.28 -6.46
CA ILE A 135 -8.86 -0.91 -7.66
C ILE A 135 -9.02 -1.96 -8.76
N ILE A 136 -8.89 -3.25 -8.43
CA ILE A 136 -8.99 -4.36 -9.39
C ILE A 136 -10.29 -4.34 -10.23
N PRO A 137 -11.50 -4.19 -9.65
CA PRO A 137 -12.72 -4.13 -10.47
C PRO A 137 -12.70 -2.97 -11.48
N ILE A 138 -12.08 -1.84 -11.14
CA ILE A 138 -11.99 -0.71 -12.07
C ILE A 138 -11.05 -1.05 -13.21
N LEU A 139 -9.89 -1.62 -12.92
CA LEU A 139 -8.94 -2.04 -13.95
C LEU A 139 -9.56 -3.11 -14.86
N ARG A 140 -10.29 -4.08 -14.30
CA ARG A 140 -11.01 -5.11 -15.06
C ARG A 140 -12.08 -4.54 -15.98
N PHE A 141 -12.88 -3.60 -15.47
CA PHE A 141 -13.90 -2.92 -16.26
C PHE A 141 -13.29 -2.14 -17.43
N LEU A 142 -12.12 -1.53 -17.23
CA LEU A 142 -11.44 -0.77 -18.28
C LEU A 142 -10.69 -1.67 -19.28
N GLU A 143 -10.21 -2.85 -18.85
CA GLU A 143 -9.63 -3.86 -19.72
C GLU A 143 -10.67 -4.42 -20.70
N ASN A 144 -11.86 -4.74 -20.18
CA ASN A 144 -12.96 -5.32 -20.96
C ASN A 144 -14.29 -4.63 -20.61
N PRO A 145 -14.57 -3.45 -21.19
CA PRO A 145 -15.81 -2.74 -20.95
C PRO A 145 -17.01 -3.59 -21.35
N LEU A 146 -17.98 -3.69 -20.45
CA LEU A 146 -19.26 -4.36 -20.70
C LEU A 146 -20.33 -3.34 -21.11
N ASP A 147 -21.44 -3.82 -21.66
CA ASP A 147 -22.63 -3.01 -21.95
C ASP A 147 -23.38 -2.51 -20.69
N ILE A 148 -22.77 -2.68 -19.50
CA ILE A 148 -23.24 -2.14 -18.23
C ILE A 148 -22.31 -1.03 -17.74
N GLY A 149 -22.82 -0.08 -16.97
CA GLY A 149 -21.98 0.96 -16.35
C GLY A 149 -21.03 0.39 -15.30
N LEU A 150 -19.97 1.14 -14.99
CA LEU A 150 -18.99 0.76 -13.96
C LEU A 150 -19.61 0.50 -12.58
N GLN A 151 -20.61 1.28 -12.17
CA GLN A 151 -21.23 1.13 -10.85
C GLN A 151 -21.96 -0.22 -10.69
N PRO A 152 -22.87 -0.61 -11.60
CA PRO A 152 -23.42 -1.98 -11.62
C PRO A 152 -22.33 -3.06 -11.62
N TYR A 153 -21.34 -2.95 -12.52
CA TYR A 153 -20.24 -3.92 -12.58
C TYR A 153 -19.50 -4.05 -11.25
N PHE A 154 -19.22 -2.92 -10.60
CA PHE A 154 -18.54 -2.86 -9.31
C PHE A 154 -19.35 -3.57 -8.22
N ILE A 155 -20.67 -3.37 -8.18
CA ILE A 155 -21.56 -4.04 -7.20
C ILE A 155 -21.51 -5.55 -7.40
N ASP A 156 -21.65 -6.02 -8.64
CA ASP A 156 -21.64 -7.45 -8.97
C ASP A 156 -20.30 -8.09 -8.62
N TYR A 157 -19.20 -7.42 -8.99
CA TYR A 157 -17.84 -7.88 -8.70
C TYR A 157 -17.59 -7.99 -7.19
N GLN A 158 -17.92 -6.95 -6.42
CA GLN A 158 -17.71 -6.95 -4.96
C GLN A 158 -18.58 -8.01 -4.27
N THR A 159 -19.82 -8.17 -4.71
CA THR A 159 -20.73 -9.18 -4.14
C THR A 159 -20.16 -10.57 -4.38
N SER A 160 -19.80 -10.90 -5.62
CA SER A 160 -19.18 -12.19 -5.97
C SER A 160 -17.87 -12.44 -5.19
N LEU A 161 -17.01 -11.43 -5.05
CA LEU A 161 -15.78 -11.55 -4.28
C LEU A 161 -16.04 -11.86 -2.80
N ARG A 162 -17.01 -11.16 -2.18
CA ARG A 162 -17.40 -11.36 -0.78
C ARG A 162 -18.02 -12.75 -0.57
N GLU A 163 -18.88 -13.20 -1.48
CA GLU A 163 -19.47 -14.55 -1.43
C GLU A 163 -18.40 -15.64 -1.52
N ARG A 164 -17.46 -15.51 -2.48
CA ARG A 164 -16.32 -16.42 -2.61
C ARG A 164 -15.48 -16.46 -1.33
N ARG A 165 -15.21 -15.30 -0.73
CA ARG A 165 -14.44 -15.19 0.53
C ARG A 165 -15.16 -15.80 1.72
N LEU A 166 -16.47 -15.57 1.85
CA LEU A 166 -17.27 -16.17 2.92
C LEU A 166 -17.36 -17.69 2.77
N SER A 167 -17.57 -18.18 1.55
CA SER A 167 -17.57 -19.60 1.23
C SER A 167 -16.24 -20.25 1.62
N TRP A 168 -15.12 -19.63 1.23
CA TRP A 168 -13.79 -20.07 1.60
C TRP A 168 -13.56 -20.08 3.12
N LEU A 169 -13.95 -19.01 3.83
CA LEU A 169 -13.84 -18.95 5.30
C LEU A 169 -14.59 -20.09 5.97
N ASN A 170 -15.82 -20.37 5.53
CA ASN A 170 -16.62 -21.49 6.06
C ASN A 170 -15.97 -22.85 5.78
N GLN A 171 -15.23 -22.98 4.67
CA GLN A 171 -14.51 -24.21 4.33
C GLN A 171 -13.25 -24.42 5.21
N VAL A 172 -12.46 -23.36 5.44
CA VAL A 172 -11.16 -23.48 6.11
C VAL A 172 -11.21 -23.30 7.62
N MET A 173 -12.32 -22.75 8.15
CA MET A 173 -12.55 -22.55 9.58
C MET A 173 -13.72 -23.42 10.08
N PRO A 174 -13.50 -24.72 10.34
CA PRO A 174 -14.57 -25.59 10.86
C PRO A 174 -14.97 -25.22 12.30
N GLU A 175 -14.09 -24.58 13.06
CA GLU A 175 -14.38 -24.12 14.41
C GLU A 175 -15.16 -22.81 14.39
N ARG A 176 -16.41 -22.89 14.85
CA ARG A 176 -17.35 -21.77 14.89
C ARG A 176 -16.81 -20.53 15.62
N ILE A 177 -16.11 -20.69 16.73
CA ILE A 177 -15.57 -19.57 17.52
C ILE A 177 -14.50 -18.79 16.73
N LEU A 178 -13.64 -19.49 16.00
CA LEU A 178 -12.60 -18.84 15.18
C LEU A 178 -13.21 -18.11 13.98
N LEU A 179 -14.20 -18.74 13.34
CA LEU A 179 -14.96 -18.11 12.27
C LEU A 179 -15.67 -16.84 12.78
N GLU A 180 -16.32 -16.89 13.95
CA GLU A 180 -16.98 -15.74 14.56
C GLU A 180 -16.00 -14.61 14.87
N ARG A 181 -14.82 -14.91 15.45
CA ARG A 181 -13.77 -13.93 15.76
C ARG A 181 -13.26 -13.17 14.54
N ILE A 182 -13.11 -13.85 13.40
CA ILE A 182 -12.68 -13.21 12.15
C ILE A 182 -13.83 -12.44 11.54
N THR A 183 -15.02 -13.04 11.45
CA THR A 183 -16.18 -12.42 10.81
C THR A 183 -16.69 -11.19 11.57
N ASP A 184 -16.49 -11.11 12.90
CA ASP A 184 -16.73 -9.90 13.70
C ASP A 184 -15.85 -8.70 13.30
N GLN A 185 -14.73 -8.96 12.63
CA GLN A 185 -13.83 -7.93 12.12
C GLN A 185 -14.12 -7.56 10.66
N LEU A 186 -15.00 -8.30 9.97
CA LEU A 186 -15.35 -8.10 8.57
C LEU A 186 -16.64 -7.30 8.45
N THR A 187 -16.52 -6.03 8.06
CA THR A 187 -17.67 -5.10 7.97
C THR A 187 -18.69 -5.51 6.91
N TRP A 188 -18.29 -6.33 5.93
CA TRP A 188 -19.16 -6.81 4.86
C TRP A 188 -19.86 -8.13 5.20
N VAL A 189 -19.65 -8.73 6.38
CA VAL A 189 -20.40 -9.91 6.83
C VAL A 189 -21.59 -9.48 7.68
N LYS A 190 -22.79 -9.92 7.32
CA LYS A 190 -24.03 -9.68 8.07
C LYS A 190 -24.33 -10.88 8.94
N LYS A 191 -24.48 -10.63 10.25
CA LYS A 191 -25.00 -11.60 11.22
C LYS A 191 -26.50 -11.39 11.36
N SER A 192 -27.30 -12.41 11.10
CA SER A 192 -28.72 -12.35 11.43
C SER A 192 -28.93 -12.54 12.94
N LYS A 193 -30.05 -12.02 13.45
CA LYS A 193 -30.34 -11.91 14.89
C LYS A 193 -30.52 -13.25 15.61
N SER A 194 -30.62 -14.37 14.89
CA SER A 194 -30.75 -15.69 15.50
C SER A 194 -29.39 -16.36 15.67
N ALA A 195 -29.19 -17.05 16.81
CA ALA A 195 -27.94 -17.73 17.14
C ALA A 195 -27.55 -18.84 16.14
N ASN A 196 -28.44 -19.24 15.24
CA ASN A 196 -28.21 -20.25 14.21
C ASN A 196 -28.34 -19.70 12.78
N ALA A 197 -28.38 -18.38 12.61
CA ALA A 197 -28.51 -17.82 11.27
C ALA A 197 -27.24 -18.07 10.44
N LEU A 198 -27.45 -18.37 9.17
CA LEU A 198 -26.37 -18.38 8.19
C LEU A 198 -25.77 -16.97 8.08
N LEU A 199 -24.45 -16.90 8.00
CA LEU A 199 -23.74 -15.67 7.67
C LEU A 199 -24.10 -15.28 6.23
N ASP A 200 -24.36 -14.00 6.01
CA ASP A 200 -24.66 -13.44 4.70
C ASP A 200 -23.68 -12.31 4.37
N VAL A 201 -23.57 -11.93 3.11
CA VAL A 201 -22.70 -10.82 2.68
C VAL A 201 -23.50 -9.53 2.49
N GLU A 202 -22.85 -8.41 2.75
CA GLU A 202 -23.36 -7.11 2.40
C GLU A 202 -23.26 -6.92 0.88
N ILE A 203 -24.41 -6.70 0.24
CA ILE A 203 -24.50 -6.23 -1.15
C ILE A 203 -24.26 -4.71 -1.17
N PRO A 204 -23.22 -4.21 -1.86
CA PRO A 204 -22.99 -2.78 -1.98
C PRO A 204 -24.15 -2.05 -2.65
N THR A 205 -24.49 -0.86 -2.15
CA THR A 205 -25.52 -0.02 -2.78
C THR A 205 -24.97 0.77 -3.97
N ALA A 206 -25.85 1.29 -4.83
CA ALA A 206 -25.46 2.23 -5.88
C ALA A 206 -24.70 3.46 -5.33
N ASN A 207 -25.09 3.95 -4.14
CA ASN A 207 -24.38 5.05 -3.50
C ASN A 207 -22.98 4.63 -3.07
N THR A 208 -22.82 3.44 -2.47
CA THR A 208 -21.52 2.84 -2.15
C THR A 208 -20.64 2.75 -3.41
N ALA A 209 -21.17 2.18 -4.49
CA ALA A 209 -20.45 2.02 -5.75
C ALA A 209 -19.99 3.37 -6.33
N ARG A 210 -20.86 4.38 -6.34
CA ARG A 210 -20.51 5.75 -6.79
C ARG A 210 -19.36 6.35 -5.98
N HIS A 211 -19.42 6.23 -4.65
CA HIS A 211 -18.42 6.83 -3.78
C HIS A 211 -17.09 6.09 -3.76
N HIS A 212 -17.10 4.81 -4.09
CA HIS A 212 -15.88 4.03 -4.14
C HIS A 212 -15.24 4.00 -5.51
N ALA A 213 -16.01 3.73 -6.57
CA ALA A 213 -15.48 3.58 -7.92
C ALA A 213 -15.01 4.91 -8.53
N THR A 214 -15.77 6.00 -8.37
CA THR A 214 -15.46 7.27 -9.04
C THR A 214 -14.14 7.89 -8.60
N PRO A 215 -13.82 8.04 -7.29
CA PRO A 215 -12.51 8.58 -6.90
C PRO A 215 -11.36 7.68 -7.35
N ARG A 216 -11.54 6.36 -7.28
CA ARG A 216 -10.53 5.37 -7.64
C ARG A 216 -10.27 5.31 -9.15
N GLN A 217 -11.23 5.68 -10.00
CA GLN A 217 -10.96 5.96 -11.42
C GLN A 217 -9.94 7.09 -11.59
N GLY A 218 -10.04 8.16 -10.78
CA GLY A 218 -9.04 9.22 -10.76
C GLY A 218 -7.67 8.73 -10.27
N TRP A 219 -7.67 7.86 -9.26
CA TRP A 219 -6.46 7.30 -8.69
C TRP A 219 -5.67 6.46 -9.69
N VAL A 220 -6.34 5.57 -10.42
CA VAL A 220 -5.66 4.73 -11.42
C VAL A 220 -5.08 5.55 -12.58
N MET A 221 -5.65 6.71 -12.89
CA MET A 221 -5.08 7.66 -13.85
C MET A 221 -3.91 8.46 -13.28
N GLN A 222 -3.99 8.85 -12.00
CA GLN A 222 -2.90 9.55 -11.33
C GLN A 222 -1.66 8.66 -11.17
N LEU A 223 -1.87 7.38 -10.86
CA LEU A 223 -0.83 6.37 -10.74
C LEU A 223 -0.26 5.90 -12.10
N GLY A 224 -0.80 6.39 -13.23
CA GLY A 224 -0.34 6.03 -14.57
C GLY A 224 -0.73 4.63 -15.02
N MET A 225 -1.69 3.98 -14.36
CA MET A 225 -2.24 2.68 -14.78
C MET A 225 -3.26 2.83 -15.91
N VAL A 226 -3.89 4.01 -16.04
CA VAL A 226 -4.90 4.31 -17.06
C VAL A 226 -4.53 5.61 -17.75
N ASP A 227 -4.58 5.60 -19.08
CA ASP A 227 -4.34 6.81 -19.87
C ASP A 227 -5.51 7.81 -19.71
N ARG A 228 -5.19 9.08 -19.47
CA ARG A 228 -6.19 10.10 -19.16
C ARG A 228 -7.10 10.42 -20.33
N GLN A 229 -6.60 10.31 -21.56
CA GLN A 229 -7.30 10.73 -22.78
C GLN A 229 -8.18 9.59 -23.31
N THR A 230 -7.59 8.41 -23.47
CA THR A 230 -8.23 7.24 -24.05
C THR A 230 -9.05 6.45 -23.04
N ARG A 231 -8.77 6.62 -21.73
CA ARG A 231 -9.37 5.84 -20.62
C ARG A 231 -9.08 4.34 -20.71
N GLN A 232 -8.06 3.95 -21.47
CA GLN A 232 -7.60 2.57 -21.60
C GLN A 232 -6.46 2.28 -20.61
N LEU A 233 -6.25 1.00 -20.31
CA LEU A 233 -5.09 0.58 -19.52
C LEU A 233 -3.78 0.97 -20.24
N THR A 234 -2.81 1.46 -19.47
CA THR A 234 -1.43 1.60 -19.95
C THR A 234 -0.70 0.27 -19.85
N PRO A 235 0.48 0.09 -20.47
CA PRO A 235 1.28 -1.12 -20.26
C PRO A 235 1.60 -1.40 -18.79
N PHE A 236 1.76 -0.35 -17.97
CA PHE A 236 1.93 -0.50 -16.52
C PHE A 236 0.64 -0.99 -15.84
N GLY A 237 -0.52 -0.43 -16.21
CA GLY A 237 -1.81 -0.89 -15.69
C GLY A 237 -2.13 -2.34 -16.05
N GLU A 238 -1.81 -2.76 -17.27
CA GLU A 238 -1.91 -4.16 -17.70
C GLU A 238 -1.00 -5.08 -16.89
N ASP A 239 0.26 -4.69 -16.67
CA ASP A 239 1.21 -5.47 -15.87
C ASP A 239 0.76 -5.57 -14.40
N VAL A 240 0.21 -4.49 -13.83
CA VAL A 240 -0.39 -4.50 -12.47
C VAL A 240 -1.56 -5.48 -12.40
N LEU A 241 -2.51 -5.37 -13.34
CA LEU A 241 -3.70 -6.22 -13.37
C LEU A 241 -3.33 -7.69 -13.55
N ARG A 242 -2.45 -7.99 -14.52
CA ARG A 242 -1.98 -9.36 -14.79
C ARG A 242 -1.24 -9.97 -13.59
N SER A 243 -0.51 -9.15 -12.84
CA SER A 243 0.25 -9.64 -11.68
C SER A 243 -0.66 -9.99 -10.50
N LEU A 244 -1.66 -9.15 -10.21
CA LEU A 244 -2.54 -9.35 -9.05
C LEU A 244 -3.74 -10.26 -9.35
N ASP A 245 -4.19 -10.27 -10.59
CA ASP A 245 -5.34 -11.01 -11.05
C ASP A 245 -4.94 -11.90 -12.24
N PRO A 246 -4.01 -12.86 -12.03
CA PRO A 246 -3.71 -13.83 -13.07
C PRO A 246 -4.99 -14.62 -13.36
N GLU A 247 -5.30 -14.82 -14.65
CA GLU A 247 -6.44 -15.65 -15.08
C GLU A 247 -7.84 -15.13 -14.68
N HIS A 248 -8.01 -13.86 -14.32
CA HIS A 248 -9.32 -13.29 -13.96
C HIS A 248 -9.95 -13.93 -12.71
N CYS A 249 -9.10 -14.39 -11.79
CA CYS A 249 -9.51 -15.07 -10.57
C CYS A 249 -9.16 -14.35 -9.25
N TYR A 250 -8.82 -13.05 -9.26
CA TYR A 250 -8.42 -12.26 -8.08
C TYR A 250 -9.28 -12.62 -6.87
N PHE A 251 -8.57 -12.94 -5.78
CA PHE A 251 -9.19 -13.29 -4.52
C PHE A 251 -8.79 -12.33 -3.42
N TRP A 252 -7.52 -11.93 -3.36
CA TRP A 252 -6.97 -11.03 -2.35
C TRP A 252 -5.51 -10.66 -2.64
N ILE A 253 -5.00 -9.70 -1.87
CA ILE A 253 -3.59 -9.67 -1.46
C ILE A 253 -3.53 -10.28 -0.06
N SER A 254 -2.85 -11.42 0.05
CA SER A 254 -2.87 -12.23 1.27
C SER A 254 -2.08 -11.58 2.41
N PRO A 255 -2.31 -12.01 3.66
CA PRO A 255 -1.42 -11.68 4.76
C PRO A 255 0.02 -12.14 4.45
N PRO A 256 1.01 -11.61 5.18
CA PRO A 256 2.37 -12.15 5.18
C PRO A 256 2.39 -13.67 5.46
N ALA A 257 3.34 -14.38 4.86
CA ALA A 257 3.40 -15.83 4.89
C ALA A 257 3.44 -16.42 6.31
N ASP A 258 4.10 -15.75 7.25
CA ASP A 258 4.19 -16.16 8.65
C ASP A 258 2.85 -16.03 9.39
N ALA A 259 2.01 -15.05 9.03
CA ALA A 259 0.64 -14.94 9.54
C ALA A 259 -0.22 -16.10 9.03
N LEU A 260 -0.14 -16.44 7.73
CA LEU A 260 -0.84 -17.59 7.16
C LEU A 260 -0.39 -18.91 7.80
N GLN A 261 0.92 -19.10 7.99
CA GLN A 261 1.47 -20.28 8.67
C GLN A 261 0.98 -20.39 10.12
N SER A 262 0.87 -19.27 10.83
CA SER A 262 0.38 -19.24 12.21
C SER A 262 -1.08 -19.64 12.35
N LEU A 263 -1.90 -19.37 11.32
CA LEU A 263 -3.31 -19.74 11.26
C LEU A 263 -3.56 -21.17 10.78
N ARG A 264 -2.59 -21.78 10.09
CA ARG A 264 -2.65 -23.15 9.54
C ARG A 264 -3.87 -23.40 8.65
N LEU A 265 -4.22 -22.42 7.80
CA LEU A 265 -5.37 -22.51 6.89
C LEU A 265 -5.05 -23.40 5.68
N SER A 266 -6.01 -24.20 5.26
CA SER A 266 -5.93 -24.99 4.03
C SER A 266 -7.33 -25.33 3.49
N PRO A 267 -7.59 -25.20 2.17
CA PRO A 267 -6.66 -24.70 1.14
C PRO A 267 -6.47 -23.18 1.19
N ILE A 268 -5.28 -22.69 0.80
CA ILE A 268 -5.00 -21.25 0.67
C ILE A 268 -5.31 -20.82 -0.78
N PRO A 269 -6.18 -19.83 -1.00
CA PRO A 269 -6.47 -19.31 -2.34
C PRO A 269 -5.23 -18.66 -2.96
N PRO A 270 -5.07 -18.74 -4.30
CA PRO A 270 -3.97 -18.06 -4.98
C PRO A 270 -4.01 -16.55 -4.73
N GLY A 271 -2.84 -15.92 -4.65
CA GLY A 271 -2.69 -14.49 -4.43
C GLY A 271 -1.25 -14.12 -4.11
N GLN A 272 -0.92 -12.83 -4.19
CA GLN A 272 0.37 -12.31 -3.74
C GLN A 272 0.29 -11.93 -2.26
N ALA A 273 1.35 -12.20 -1.50
CA ALA A 273 1.47 -11.73 -0.12
C ALA A 273 1.75 -10.23 -0.07
N GLU A 274 1.29 -9.54 0.98
CA GLU A 274 1.43 -8.09 1.15
C GLU A 274 2.88 -7.59 1.05
N ASP A 275 3.87 -8.37 1.52
CA ASP A 275 5.29 -8.05 1.43
C ASP A 275 5.95 -8.46 0.08
N GLU A 276 5.23 -9.21 -0.74
CA GLU A 276 5.69 -9.80 -2.00
C GLU A 276 4.96 -9.24 -3.23
N ILE A 277 4.18 -8.16 -3.08
CA ILE A 277 3.54 -7.52 -4.24
C ILE A 277 4.63 -7.08 -5.22
N ARG A 278 4.74 -7.77 -6.36
CA ARG A 278 5.68 -7.46 -7.43
C ARG A 278 4.94 -7.52 -8.76
N PHE A 279 5.30 -6.60 -9.65
CA PHE A 279 4.82 -6.58 -11.03
C PHE A 279 5.81 -7.32 -11.92
N THR A 280 5.37 -7.78 -13.09
CA THR A 280 6.15 -8.60 -14.04
C THR A 280 7.62 -8.18 -14.14
N THR A 281 8.50 -8.94 -13.49
CA THR A 281 9.96 -8.83 -13.61
C THR A 281 10.47 -9.82 -14.67
N GLY A 282 11.66 -9.56 -15.20
CA GLY A 282 12.34 -10.57 -16.01
C GLY A 282 12.88 -11.70 -15.15
N LYS A 283 13.01 -12.90 -15.73
CA LYS A 283 13.61 -14.07 -15.07
C LYS A 283 15.12 -14.19 -15.30
N LEU A 284 15.70 -13.27 -16.08
CA LEU A 284 17.10 -13.31 -16.42
C LEU A 284 17.92 -12.68 -15.28
N PRO A 285 18.98 -13.37 -14.82
CA PRO A 285 19.90 -12.78 -13.86
C PRO A 285 20.60 -11.56 -14.48
N PRO A 286 20.91 -10.53 -13.70
CA PRO A 286 21.64 -9.37 -14.19
C PRO A 286 23.11 -9.69 -14.46
N SER A 287 23.73 -8.99 -15.41
CA SER A 287 25.19 -9.03 -15.58
C SER A 287 25.91 -8.21 -14.51
N ASP A 288 27.21 -8.46 -14.29
CA ASP A 288 28.04 -7.68 -13.36
C ASP A 288 28.03 -6.17 -13.69
N SER A 289 27.99 -5.84 -14.99
CA SER A 289 27.88 -4.44 -15.44
C SER A 289 26.52 -3.82 -15.13
N GLU A 290 25.43 -4.58 -15.21
CA GLU A 290 24.09 -4.12 -14.82
C GLU A 290 24.01 -3.90 -13.30
N ILE A 291 24.61 -4.80 -12.51
CA ILE A 291 24.74 -4.68 -11.05
C ILE A 291 25.53 -3.42 -10.69
N ALA A 292 26.73 -3.23 -11.25
CA ALA A 292 27.58 -2.08 -10.95
C ALA A 292 26.89 -0.74 -11.27
N ARG A 293 26.17 -0.68 -12.40
CA ARG A 293 25.37 0.50 -12.77
C ARG A 293 24.26 0.74 -11.76
N LEU A 294 23.50 -0.29 -11.40
CA LEU A 294 22.42 -0.17 -10.41
C LEU A 294 22.96 0.29 -9.05
N VAL A 295 24.10 -0.24 -8.60
CA VAL A 295 24.74 0.16 -7.34
C VAL A 295 25.13 1.64 -7.37
N SER A 296 25.71 2.12 -8.48
CA SER A 296 26.02 3.55 -8.66
C SER A 296 24.76 4.43 -8.64
N ASP A 297 23.72 4.03 -9.37
CA ASP A 297 22.44 4.75 -9.42
C ASP A 297 21.77 4.78 -8.04
N LEU A 298 21.79 3.65 -7.33
CA LEU A 298 21.23 3.48 -6.00
C LEU A 298 21.94 4.37 -4.96
N SER A 299 23.26 4.53 -5.07
CA SER A 299 24.02 5.48 -4.24
C SER A 299 23.53 6.93 -4.43
N SER A 300 23.27 7.35 -5.66
CA SER A 300 22.68 8.66 -5.96
C SER A 300 21.27 8.80 -5.38
N VAL A 301 20.42 7.78 -5.59
CA VAL A 301 19.07 7.68 -5.04
C VAL A 301 19.06 7.81 -3.52
N MET A 302 19.93 7.06 -2.83
CA MET A 302 20.01 7.07 -1.37
C MET A 302 20.43 8.43 -0.80
N ARG A 303 21.29 9.18 -1.49
CA ARG A 303 21.67 10.56 -1.10
C ARG A 303 20.56 11.57 -1.36
N ARG A 304 19.90 11.47 -2.52
CA ARG A 304 18.86 12.43 -2.94
C ARG A 304 17.53 12.23 -2.22
N GLY A 305 17.19 10.99 -1.88
CA GLY A 305 15.95 10.68 -1.15
C GLY A 305 15.98 11.15 0.31
N PHE A 306 17.16 11.21 0.93
CA PHE A 306 17.31 11.68 2.31
C PHE A 306 18.41 12.75 2.42
N PRO A 307 18.23 13.93 1.79
CA PRO A 307 19.27 14.95 1.73
C PRO A 307 19.61 15.53 3.12
N ALA A 308 18.66 15.46 4.06
CA ALA A 308 18.77 15.95 5.44
C ALA A 308 19.29 14.91 6.44
N ALA A 309 19.53 13.64 6.05
CA ALA A 309 20.07 12.59 6.93
C ALA A 309 21.56 12.82 7.33
N LYS A 310 22.12 13.98 6.97
CA LYS A 310 23.50 14.41 7.24
C LYS A 310 23.75 14.85 8.68
N LEU A 311 22.71 15.15 9.47
CA LEU A 311 22.88 15.68 10.82
C LEU A 311 23.03 14.55 11.84
N ILE A 312 23.96 14.71 12.79
CA ILE A 312 24.27 13.76 13.87
C ILE A 312 23.03 13.46 14.76
N HIS A 313 21.99 14.29 14.65
CA HIS A 313 20.69 14.13 15.33
C HIS A 313 19.52 13.78 14.38
N ALA A 314 19.77 13.54 13.09
CA ALA A 314 18.74 13.18 12.12
C ALA A 314 18.29 11.72 12.26
N PRO A 315 17.00 11.41 12.03
CA PRO A 315 16.52 10.04 11.98
C PRO A 315 17.24 9.31 10.83
N GLN A 316 17.68 8.08 11.13
CA GLN A 316 18.33 7.20 10.15
C GLN A 316 17.40 6.98 8.95
N ALA A 317 17.96 6.90 7.74
CA ALA A 317 17.19 6.67 6.52
C ALA A 317 16.81 5.20 6.41
N SER A 318 15.59 4.90 6.03
CA SER A 318 15.11 3.52 5.91
C SER A 318 15.69 2.82 4.68
N LEU A 319 15.97 1.51 4.78
CA LEU A 319 16.29 0.68 3.62
C LEU A 319 15.06 0.37 2.72
N GLN A 320 13.85 0.71 3.14
CA GLN A 320 12.63 0.57 2.33
C GLN A 320 12.76 1.33 1.00
N LEU A 321 13.24 2.58 1.01
CA LEU A 321 13.46 3.36 -0.22
C LEU A 321 14.40 2.65 -1.22
N PRO A 322 15.66 2.29 -0.86
CA PRO A 322 16.54 1.62 -1.79
C PRO A 322 16.04 0.24 -2.21
N ILE A 323 15.41 -0.53 -1.32
CA ILE A 323 14.83 -1.84 -1.66
C ILE A 323 13.73 -1.68 -2.73
N GLU A 324 12.82 -0.73 -2.54
CA GLU A 324 11.74 -0.48 -3.49
C GLU A 324 12.28 0.08 -4.82
N TYR A 325 13.37 0.85 -4.80
CA TYR A 325 14.05 1.27 -6.02
C TYR A 325 14.65 0.08 -6.79
N ILE A 326 15.26 -0.88 -6.08
CA ILE A 326 15.77 -2.11 -6.71
C ILE A 326 14.62 -2.89 -7.35
N PHE A 327 13.47 -3.04 -6.68
CA PHE A 327 12.31 -3.70 -7.28
C PHE A 327 11.74 -2.96 -8.49
N TYR A 328 11.71 -1.64 -8.45
CA TYR A 328 11.36 -0.83 -9.61
C TYR A 328 12.32 -1.08 -10.78
N ARG A 329 13.63 -1.13 -10.53
CA ARG A 329 14.63 -1.43 -11.57
C ARG A 329 14.52 -2.86 -12.08
N SER A 330 14.20 -3.85 -11.23
CA SER A 330 13.92 -5.23 -11.66
C SER A 330 12.74 -5.28 -12.65
N TYR A 331 11.70 -4.49 -12.36
CA TYR A 331 10.55 -4.34 -13.24
C TYR A 331 10.89 -3.59 -14.54
N ALA A 332 11.55 -2.43 -14.45
CA ALA A 332 11.82 -1.56 -15.58
C ALA A 332 12.85 -2.16 -16.55
N ASP A 333 13.90 -2.77 -16.04
CA ASP A 333 14.97 -3.39 -16.83
C ASP A 333 14.63 -4.82 -17.26
N LYS A 334 13.52 -5.38 -16.73
CA LYS A 334 13.14 -6.79 -16.87
C LYS A 334 14.32 -7.72 -16.52
N ARG A 335 14.86 -7.53 -15.30
CA ARG A 335 15.95 -8.30 -14.70
C ARG A 335 15.57 -8.76 -13.30
N ASP A 336 16.17 -9.85 -12.86
CA ASP A 336 15.98 -10.38 -11.50
C ASP A 336 17.07 -9.85 -10.55
N TYR A 337 17.01 -8.56 -10.19
CA TYR A 337 17.92 -8.02 -9.18
C TYR A 337 17.51 -8.50 -7.79
N ARG A 338 18.43 -9.17 -7.10
CA ARG A 338 18.28 -9.57 -5.70
C ARG A 338 18.72 -8.43 -4.79
N TRP A 339 17.78 -7.89 -4.02
CA TRP A 339 18.03 -6.67 -3.25
C TRP A 339 19.12 -6.86 -2.19
N GLU A 340 19.27 -8.06 -1.62
CA GLU A 340 20.33 -8.38 -0.67
C GLU A 340 21.71 -8.20 -1.30
N ASP A 341 21.91 -8.80 -2.48
CA ASP A 341 23.18 -8.79 -3.20
C ASP A 341 23.55 -7.36 -3.64
N ILE A 342 22.57 -6.59 -4.13
CA ILE A 342 22.78 -5.19 -4.53
C ILE A 342 23.12 -4.30 -3.34
N LEU A 343 22.44 -4.45 -2.20
CA LEU A 343 22.75 -3.67 -1.00
C LEU A 343 24.11 -4.03 -0.44
N ASP A 344 24.47 -5.31 -0.39
CA ASP A 344 25.77 -5.75 0.11
C ASP A 344 26.91 -5.21 -0.78
N ALA A 345 26.75 -5.24 -2.10
CA ALA A 345 27.67 -4.58 -3.03
C ALA A 345 27.75 -3.07 -2.78
N LEU A 346 26.62 -2.37 -2.62
CA LEU A 346 26.60 -0.93 -2.34
C LEU A 346 27.32 -0.58 -1.03
N PHE A 347 27.07 -1.30 0.06
CA PHE A 347 27.74 -1.02 1.33
C PHE A 347 29.21 -1.43 1.34
N SER A 348 29.62 -2.37 0.50
CA SER A 348 31.03 -2.69 0.26
C SER A 348 31.73 -1.56 -0.50
N ASP A 349 31.20 -1.18 -1.67
CA ASP A 349 31.82 -0.22 -2.59
C ASP A 349 31.78 1.21 -2.06
N PHE A 350 30.75 1.54 -1.28
CA PHE A 350 30.53 2.86 -0.70
C PHE A 350 30.65 2.87 0.84
N LYS A 351 31.45 1.97 1.44
CA LYS A 351 31.63 1.86 2.91
C LYS A 351 32.00 3.19 3.61
N GLY A 352 32.77 4.04 2.94
CA GLY A 352 33.14 5.38 3.46
C GLY A 352 32.02 6.43 3.35
N THR A 353 30.94 6.13 2.64
CA THR A 353 29.79 7.00 2.43
C THR A 353 28.56 6.52 3.17
N PHE A 354 28.31 5.21 3.26
CA PHE A 354 27.10 4.68 3.87
C PHE A 354 27.42 3.68 4.98
N GLU A 355 26.72 3.84 6.10
CA GLU A 355 26.72 2.86 7.18
C GLU A 355 25.37 2.19 7.29
N ARG A 356 25.34 0.85 7.32
CA ARG A 356 24.14 0.03 7.51
C ARG A 356 23.93 -0.31 8.98
N PHE A 357 22.72 -0.07 9.47
CA PHE A 357 22.27 -0.44 10.81
C PHE A 357 21.15 -1.47 10.70
N SER A 358 21.11 -2.45 11.60
CA SER A 358 20.00 -3.42 11.68
C SER A 358 18.94 -2.92 12.67
N ALA A 359 17.66 -2.94 12.28
CA ALA A 359 16.57 -2.63 13.19
C ALA A 359 16.23 -3.84 14.09
N ARG A 360 15.74 -3.57 15.30
CA ARG A 360 15.23 -4.61 16.24
C ARG A 360 13.83 -5.15 15.88
N LYS A 361 13.15 -4.63 14.84
CA LYS A 361 11.83 -5.10 14.39
C LYS A 361 11.72 -5.06 12.86
N GLY A 362 11.27 -6.16 12.26
CA GLY A 362 11.00 -6.29 10.82
C GLY A 362 12.26 -6.51 9.95
N LYS A 363 12.06 -6.82 8.66
CA LYS A 363 13.11 -7.03 7.64
C LYS A 363 13.93 -5.74 7.31
N ILE A 364 14.04 -4.83 8.28
CA ILE A 364 14.40 -3.43 8.08
C ILE A 364 15.80 -3.18 8.62
N GLY A 365 16.64 -2.58 7.79
CA GLY A 365 17.81 -1.85 8.25
C GLY A 365 17.63 -0.37 7.98
N PHE A 366 18.48 0.43 8.60
CA PHE A 366 18.61 1.83 8.30
C PHE A 366 19.98 2.11 7.72
N TYR A 367 20.14 3.27 7.08
CA TYR A 367 21.44 3.76 6.69
C TYR A 367 21.66 5.21 7.10
N ARG A 368 22.93 5.56 7.25
CA ARG A 368 23.39 6.93 7.42
C ARG A 368 24.31 7.29 6.25
N VAL A 369 24.20 8.52 5.76
CA VAL A 369 25.21 9.11 4.88
C VAL A 369 26.34 9.64 5.77
N VAL A 370 27.46 8.94 5.81
CA VAL A 370 28.70 9.38 6.46
C VAL A 370 29.21 10.60 5.70
N GLY A 371 29.31 11.72 6.42
CA GLY A 371 29.71 13.01 5.85
C GLY A 371 31.09 12.93 5.19
N SER A 372 31.20 13.64 4.06
CA SER A 372 32.44 14.18 3.51
C SER A 372 33.09 15.17 4.48
#